data_AF-A0A059E3K7-F1
#
_entry.id   AF-A0A059E3K7-F1
#
_cell.length_a   1.000
_cell.length_b   1.000
_cell.length_c   1.000
_cell.angle_alpha   90.00
_cell.angle_beta   90.00
_cell.angle_gamma   90.00
#
_symmetry.space_group_name_H-M   'P 1'
#
loop_
_entity.id
_entity.type
_entity.pdbx_description
1 polymer ?
#
loop_
_entity_poly.entity_id
_entity_poly.type
_entity_poly.pdbx_seq_one_letter_code
_entity_poly.pdbx_strand_id
1 'polypeptide(L)'
;MSTRSDDALIALRKIQRMTELASKRLAQTAGLTPSQMTVLRMLNEQGEISAGRVAEATQLKHATITSLVDKLEARGLIARRARLAEPAACG
;
A
#
# COMPACT_ATOMS: atom_id res chain seq x y z
N MET A 1 -20.97 -34.61 -3.89
CA MET A 1 -20.60 -33.20 -3.66
C MET A 1 -19.81 -32.74 -4.88
N SER A 2 -20.19 -31.61 -5.48
CA SER A 2 -19.97 -31.27 -6.90
C SER A 2 -18.50 -31.00 -7.26
N THR A 3 -17.82 -31.98 -7.85
CA THR A 3 -16.45 -31.87 -8.41
C THR A 3 -16.30 -30.68 -9.36
N ARG A 4 -17.35 -30.37 -10.13
CA ARG A 4 -17.38 -29.21 -11.04
C ARG A 4 -17.27 -27.86 -10.30
N SER A 5 -17.84 -27.78 -9.09
CA SER A 5 -17.76 -26.57 -8.27
C SER A 5 -16.36 -26.40 -7.67
N ASP A 6 -15.73 -27.50 -7.25
CA ASP A 6 -14.36 -27.49 -6.73
C ASP A 6 -13.36 -27.11 -7.83
N ASP A 7 -13.50 -27.69 -9.03
CA ASP A 7 -12.68 -27.36 -10.19
C ASP A 7 -12.80 -25.87 -10.58
N ALA A 8 -14.02 -25.32 -10.52
CA ALA A 8 -14.27 -23.90 -10.77
C ALA A 8 -13.57 -23.01 -9.72
N LEU A 9 -13.65 -23.34 -8.43
CA LEU A 9 -12.96 -22.60 -7.37
C LEU A 9 -11.42 -22.67 -7.52
N ILE A 10 -10.89 -23.83 -7.91
CA ILE A 10 -9.46 -23.99 -8.19
C ILE A 10 -9.04 -23.11 -9.38
N ALA A 11 -9.82 -23.11 -10.46
CA ALA A 11 -9.56 -22.28 -11.63
C ALA A 11 -9.59 -20.77 -11.28
N LEU A 12 -10.59 -20.33 -10.52
CA LEU A 12 -10.70 -18.95 -10.06
C LEU A 12 -9.48 -18.52 -9.22
N ARG A 13 -9.04 -19.35 -8.26
CA ARG A 13 -7.83 -19.06 -7.46
C ARG A 13 -6.57 -18.98 -8.31
N LYS A 14 -6.44 -19.84 -9.33
CA LYS A 14 -5.31 -19.78 -10.29
C LYS A 14 -5.32 -18.46 -11.06
N ILE A 15 -6.48 -18.05 -11.58
CA ILE A 15 -6.64 -16.79 -12.30
C ILE A 15 -6.30 -15.61 -11.40
N GLN A 16 -6.87 -15.54 -10.19
CA GLN A 16 -6.57 -14.49 -9.21
C GLN A 16 -5.08 -14.39 -8.91
N ARG A 17 -4.41 -15.52 -8.64
CA ARG A 17 -2.98 -15.56 -8.36
C ARG A 17 -2.13 -15.07 -9.54
N MET A 18 -2.48 -15.47 -10.76
CA MET A 18 -1.76 -15.01 -11.96
C MET A 18 -1.91 -13.51 -12.18
N THR A 19 -3.12 -12.97 -11.97
CA THR A 19 -3.39 -11.53 -12.02
C THR A 19 -2.61 -10.77 -10.96
N GLU A 20 -2.59 -11.26 -9.72
CA GLU A 20 -1.78 -10.64 -8.65
C GLU A 20 -0.28 -10.64 -8.98
N LEU A 21 0.24 -11.74 -9.51
CA LEU A 21 1.64 -11.84 -9.90
C LEU A 21 1.98 -10.88 -11.05
N ALA A 22 1.11 -10.79 -12.05
CA ALA A 22 1.28 -9.85 -13.17
C ALA A 22 1.28 -8.39 -12.68
N SER A 23 0.36 -8.03 -11.79
CA SER A 23 0.32 -6.70 -11.17
C SER A 23 1.59 -6.39 -10.37
N LYS A 24 2.09 -7.34 -9.57
CA LYS A 24 3.37 -7.21 -8.85
C LYS A 24 4.55 -7.03 -9.79
N ARG A 25 4.59 -7.75 -10.91
CA ARG A 25 5.65 -7.60 -11.93
C ARG A 25 5.59 -6.21 -12.59
N LEU A 26 4.40 -5.73 -12.93
CA LEU A 26 4.23 -4.39 -13.48
C LEU A 26 4.75 -3.31 -12.51
N ALA A 27 4.43 -3.43 -11.22
CA ALA A 27 4.97 -2.55 -10.18
C ALA A 27 6.50 -2.54 -10.16
N GLN A 28 7.12 -3.73 -10.24
CA GLN A 28 8.57 -3.86 -10.27
C GLN A 28 9.20 -3.24 -11.52
N THR A 29 8.54 -3.33 -12.68
CA THR A 29 9.01 -2.64 -13.90
C THR A 29 8.97 -1.12 -13.77
N ALA A 30 8.06 -0.59 -12.94
CA ALA A 30 8.05 0.82 -12.54
C ALA A 30 9.02 1.13 -11.38
N GLY A 31 9.89 0.19 -10.99
CA GLY A 31 10.85 0.36 -9.91
C GLY A 31 10.22 0.48 -8.51
N LEU A 32 9.02 -0.05 -8.31
CA LEU A 32 8.34 -0.04 -7.00
C LEU A 32 8.58 -1.35 -6.25
N THR A 33 8.94 -1.25 -4.97
CA THR A 33 8.99 -2.42 -4.09
C THR A 33 7.57 -2.83 -3.65
N PRO A 34 7.38 -4.08 -3.19
CA PRO A 34 6.09 -4.51 -2.66
C PRO A 34 5.56 -3.60 -1.54
N SER A 35 6.42 -3.18 -0.61
CA SER A 35 6.03 -2.28 0.48
C SER A 35 5.59 -0.91 -0.04
N GLN A 36 6.31 -0.34 -1.02
CA GLN A 36 5.92 0.92 -1.66
C GLN A 36 4.55 0.82 -2.34
N MET A 37 4.32 -0.30 -3.05
CA MET A 37 3.03 -0.56 -3.70
C MET A 37 1.88 -0.69 -2.69
N THR A 38 2.12 -1.33 -1.55
CA THR A 38 1.12 -1.41 -0.46
C THR A 38 0.77 -0.02 0.07
N VAL A 39 1.76 0.84 0.32
CA VAL A 39 1.51 2.21 0.80
C VAL A 39 0.68 3.02 -0.20
N LEU A 40 1.02 2.96 -1.48
CA LEU A 40 0.28 3.67 -2.54
C LEU A 40 -1.16 3.17 -2.67
N ARG A 41 -1.38 1.85 -2.54
CA ARG A 41 -2.73 1.26 -2.54
C ARG A 41 -3.56 1.74 -1.36
N MET A 42 -2.98 1.73 -0.15
CA MET A 42 -3.65 2.22 1.04
C MET A 42 -4.07 3.69 0.91
N LEU A 43 -3.17 4.54 0.38
CA LEU A 43 -3.47 5.95 0.10
C LEU A 43 -4.60 6.10 -0.92
N ASN A 44 -4.61 5.28 -1.98
CA ASN A 44 -5.67 5.31 -2.98
C ASN A 44 -7.03 4.86 -2.42
N GLU A 45 -7.05 3.89 -1.50
CA GLU A 45 -8.28 3.33 -0.92
C GLU A 45 -8.84 4.18 0.23
N GLN A 46 -7.97 4.76 1.06
CA GLN A 46 -8.35 5.46 2.30
C GLN A 46 -8.23 6.98 2.21
N GLY A 47 -7.62 7.50 1.13
CA GLY A 47 -7.25 8.91 1.02
C GLY A 47 -6.05 9.23 1.91
N GLU A 48 -6.12 10.36 2.61
CA GLU A 48 -5.04 10.79 3.50
C GLU A 48 -4.87 9.85 4.70
N ILE A 49 -3.67 9.31 4.85
CA ILE A 49 -3.33 8.39 5.93
C ILE A 49 -2.07 8.85 6.65
N SER A 50 -2.02 8.66 7.98
CA SER A 50 -0.84 8.98 8.77
C SER A 50 0.24 7.89 8.64
N ALA A 51 1.51 8.29 8.74
CA ALA A 51 2.63 7.34 8.75
C ALA A 51 2.50 6.28 9.87
N GLY A 52 1.90 6.63 11.01
CA GLY A 52 1.62 5.68 12.10
C GLY A 52 0.62 4.58 11.69
N ARG A 53 -0.46 4.95 10.98
CA ARG A 53 -1.43 3.97 10.44
C ARG A 53 -0.81 3.09 9.36
N VAL A 54 0.06 3.66 8.52
CA VAL A 54 0.83 2.86 7.55
C VAL A 54 1.73 1.85 8.27
N ALA A 55 2.41 2.25 9.34
CA ALA A 55 3.26 1.35 10.13
C ALA A 55 2.45 0.19 10.74
N GLU A 56 1.28 0.48 11.32
CA GLU A 56 0.38 -0.50 11.90
C GLU A 56 -0.09 -1.53 10.86
N ALA A 57 -0.56 -1.06 9.70
CA ALA A 57 -1.08 -1.92 8.64
C ALA A 57 -0.01 -2.76 7.93
N THR A 58 1.24 -2.29 7.90
CA THR A 58 2.35 -2.99 7.21
C THR A 58 3.22 -3.81 8.16
N GLN A 59 3.03 -3.67 9.48
CA GLN A 59 3.91 -4.22 10.53
C GLN A 59 5.40 -3.88 10.37
N LEU A 60 5.69 -2.76 9.69
CA LEU A 60 7.05 -2.28 9.51
C LEU A 60 7.46 -1.34 10.64
N LYS A 61 8.75 -1.37 11.01
CA LYS A 61 9.32 -0.43 11.96
C LYS A 61 9.23 1.01 11.45
N HIS A 62 9.12 1.96 12.36
CA HIS A 62 8.94 3.38 12.05
C HIS A 62 10.04 3.93 11.12
N ALA A 63 11.31 3.59 11.36
CA ALA A 63 12.43 3.98 10.50
C ALA A 63 12.28 3.51 9.03
N THR A 64 11.74 2.30 8.83
CA THR A 64 11.47 1.77 7.49
C THR A 64 10.35 2.54 6.81
N ILE A 65 9.29 2.90 7.54
CA ILE A 65 8.20 3.72 7.02
C ILE A 65 8.69 5.10 6.61
N THR A 66 9.50 5.75 7.44
CA THR A 66 10.10 7.06 7.09
C THR A 66 10.86 6.95 5.77
N SER A 67 11.76 5.98 5.64
CA SER A 67 12.53 5.78 4.41
C SER A 67 11.64 5.47 3.19
N LEU A 68 10.55 4.70 3.38
CA LEU A 68 9.60 4.41 2.31
C LEU A 68 8.87 5.67 1.84
N VAL A 69 8.36 6.47 2.78
CA VAL A 69 7.66 7.73 2.51
C VAL A 69 8.61 8.72 1.81
N ASP A 70 9.83 8.89 2.32
CA ASP A 70 10.84 9.76 1.71
C ASP A 70 11.12 9.38 0.25
N LYS A 71 11.28 8.08 -0.04
CA LYS A 71 11.51 7.58 -1.40
C LYS A 71 10.30 7.75 -2.33
N LEU A 72 9.09 7.61 -1.80
CA LEU A 72 7.86 7.81 -2.58
C LEU A 72 7.64 9.29 -2.89
N GLU A 73 7.90 10.18 -1.94
CA GLU A 73 7.79 11.64 -2.10
C GLU A 73 8.86 12.17 -3.05
N ALA A 74 10.11 11.70 -2.95
CA ALA A 74 11.18 12.05 -3.89
C ALA A 74 10.88 11.66 -5.35
N ARG A 75 9.97 10.69 -5.56
CA ARG A 75 9.48 10.28 -6.88
C ARG A 75 8.20 11.00 -7.31
N GLY A 76 7.69 11.93 -6.50
CA GLY A 76 6.45 12.65 -6.76
C GLY A 76 5.18 11.78 -6.73
N LEU A 77 5.24 10.60 -6.09
CA LEU A 77 4.10 9.67 -6.05
C LEU A 77 3.15 9.96 -4.88
N ILE A 78 3.63 10.68 -3.86
CA ILE A 78 2.88 11.10 -2.68
C ILE A 78 3.31 12.51 -2.28
N ALA A 79 2.52 13.16 -1.42
CA ALA A 79 2.90 14.41 -0.76
C ALA A 79 2.59 14.31 0.74
N ARG A 80 3.47 14.84 1.58
CA ARG A 80 3.17 15.02 3.01
C ARG A 80 2.37 16.30 3.26
N ARG A 81 1.30 16.17 4.04
CA ARG A 81 0.60 17.31 4.62
C ARG A 81 1.02 17.47 6.07
N ALA A 82 1.57 18.64 6.42
CA ALA A 82 1.73 19.00 7.81
C ALA A 82 0.34 19.18 8.42
N ARG A 83 0.09 18.58 9.59
CA ARG A 83 -1.06 18.96 10.40
C ARG A 83 -0.83 20.43 10.77
N LEU A 84 -1.69 21.33 10.31
CA LEU A 84 -1.75 22.69 10.85
C LEU A 84 -1.93 22.54 12.36
N ALA A 85 -0.93 22.96 13.13
CA ALA A 85 -1.10 23.13 14.55
C ALA A 85 -2.18 24.21 14.74
N GLU A 86 -3.33 23.82 15.26
CA GLU A 86 -4.29 24.75 15.82
C GLU A 86 -3.51 25.61 16.83
N PRO A 87 -3.48 26.95 16.70
CA PRO A 87 -2.70 27.77 17.60
C PRO A 87 -3.24 27.54 19.00
N ALA A 88 -2.35 27.16 19.92
CA ALA A 88 -2.69 27.01 21.33
C ALA A 88 -3.42 28.28 21.79
N ALA A 89 -4.69 28.14 22.14
CA ALA A 89 -5.42 29.19 22.82
C ALA A 89 -4.68 29.45 24.14
N CYS A 90 -3.93 30.53 24.19
CA CYS A 90 -3.52 31.14 25.45
C CYS A 90 -4.80 31.50 26.21
N GLY A 91 -4.99 30.84 27.35
CA GLY A 91 -5.94 31.18 28.41
C GLY A 91 -5.23 31.07 29.74
#